data_AF-A0A951ITA7-F1
#
_entry.id   AF-A0A951ITA7-F1
#
_cell.length_a   1.000
_cell.length_b   1.000
_cell.length_c   1.000
_cell.angle_alpha   90.00
_cell.angle_beta   90.00
_cell.angle_gamma   90.00
#
_symmetry.space_group_name_H-M   'P 1'
#
loop_
_entity.id
_entity.type
_entity.pdbx_description
1 polymer ?
#
loop_
_entity_poly.entity_id
_entity_poly.type
_entity_poly.pdbx_seq_one_letter_code
_entity_poly.pdbx_strand_id
1 'polypeptide(L)'
;MRDDRRMSTDKPAARTLKLKPGAASKPPADPFAPRRAPVRPPGPARAKSVSASAPKPPREPSQGFGADRPRNGPSAAPRGDDFGRSERPAPRRSDTPQGAAARPPRGLAPAPRPQAPHRPDLARVGNVRGEIRLNKRMADLGLCSRREADEWIARGWVKVNGEPAVMGQPVPPDAQVEVAPQARHQQSGQVTILLHKPVGYVSGQPEDGHEAAATLIGAPSQWRGDARTPADGRRFAPEHTRGLAPAGRLDIDSTGLLVLTQDGRVARTLIGESSGVEKEYLVRVHFAPNGPQGSGVVTQDVQAVFPAAQLALLRHGLSLDGQALRPAQVDWQNPEQLRFVLTEGKKRQIRRMCEQVGLHVVGLKRIRIGQVVLGNLPVGQWRFLGANERF
;
A
#
# COMPACT_ATOMS: atom_id res chain seq x y z
N MET A 1 -35.91 -69.26 4.73
CA MET A 1 -37.01 -69.36 5.72
C MET A 1 -36.35 -69.15 7.08
N ARG A 2 -36.31 -67.92 7.57
CA ARG A 2 -37.29 -67.25 8.45
C ARG A 2 -37.28 -67.86 9.87
N ASP A 3 -36.68 -67.10 10.79
CA ASP A 3 -37.15 -66.87 12.15
C ASP A 3 -36.22 -65.83 12.81
N ASP A 4 -36.64 -64.99 13.74
CA ASP A 4 -37.75 -64.05 13.73
C ASP A 4 -37.29 -62.91 14.63
N ARG A 5 -37.46 -61.65 14.21
CA ARG A 5 -37.11 -60.48 15.03
C ARG A 5 -38.22 -60.29 16.06
N ARG A 6 -37.89 -60.23 17.35
CA ARG A 6 -38.70 -59.49 18.33
C ARG A 6 -37.88 -58.43 19.05
N MET A 7 -38.53 -57.27 19.10
CA MET A 7 -38.06 -56.00 19.62
C MET A 7 -37.90 -56.04 21.13
N SER A 8 -36.83 -55.43 21.64
CA SER A 8 -36.82 -54.83 22.98
C SER A 8 -36.55 -53.34 22.82
N THR A 9 -37.57 -52.56 23.12
CA THR A 9 -37.52 -51.11 23.24
C THR A 9 -36.90 -50.76 24.59
N ASP A 10 -35.72 -50.14 24.59
CA ASP A 10 -35.22 -49.47 25.78
C ASP A 10 -34.98 -47.99 25.50
N LYS A 11 -35.62 -47.18 26.34
CA LYS A 11 -35.83 -45.73 26.19
C LYS A 11 -34.79 -45.05 27.06
N PRO A 12 -33.80 -44.29 26.53
CA PRO A 12 -32.84 -43.64 27.40
C PRO A 12 -33.49 -42.46 28.14
N ALA A 13 -33.36 -42.50 29.46
CA ALA A 13 -33.85 -41.51 30.40
C ALA A 13 -33.31 -40.09 30.13
N ALA A 14 -34.23 -39.12 30.17
CA ALA A 14 -33.91 -37.70 30.09
C ALA A 14 -33.08 -37.27 31.32
N ARG A 15 -31.84 -36.86 31.08
CA ARG A 15 -31.02 -36.14 32.06
C ARG A 15 -31.36 -34.65 32.00
N THR A 16 -32.15 -34.19 32.95
CA THR A 16 -32.43 -32.77 33.19
C THR A 16 -31.20 -32.10 33.82
N LEU A 17 -30.43 -31.35 33.02
CA LEU A 17 -29.39 -30.44 33.51
C LEU A 17 -30.06 -29.11 33.91
N LYS A 18 -30.04 -28.81 35.22
CA LYS A 18 -30.45 -27.51 35.76
C LYS A 18 -29.52 -26.41 35.25
N LEU A 19 -30.04 -25.48 34.44
CA LEU A 19 -29.35 -24.24 34.09
C LEU A 19 -29.38 -23.27 35.29
N LYS A 20 -28.19 -22.80 35.70
CA LYS A 20 -28.05 -21.61 36.55
C LYS A 20 -28.27 -20.36 35.68
N PRO A 21 -29.08 -19.37 36.10
CA PRO A 21 -29.18 -18.10 35.39
C PRO A 21 -28.02 -17.19 35.79
N GLY A 22 -27.33 -16.61 34.81
CA GLY A 22 -26.36 -15.53 35.05
C GLY A 22 -25.06 -15.68 34.27
N ALA A 23 -25.08 -15.37 32.98
CA ALA A 23 -23.90 -14.89 32.27
C ALA A 23 -24.36 -13.92 31.19
N ALA A 24 -24.16 -12.62 31.44
CA ALA A 24 -24.37 -11.58 30.46
C ALA A 24 -23.57 -11.90 29.18
N SER A 25 -24.23 -11.84 28.04
CA SER A 25 -23.62 -11.95 26.72
C SER A 25 -22.53 -10.89 26.58
N LYS A 26 -21.27 -11.32 26.50
CA LYS A 26 -20.18 -10.41 26.10
C LYS A 26 -20.47 -9.92 24.68
N PRO A 27 -20.38 -8.60 24.41
CA PRO A 27 -20.46 -8.09 23.05
C PRO A 27 -19.33 -8.69 22.20
N PRO A 28 -19.53 -8.89 20.89
CA PRO A 28 -18.50 -9.39 20.00
C PRO A 28 -17.28 -8.46 20.04
N ALA A 29 -16.08 -9.05 20.14
CA ALA A 29 -14.84 -8.29 20.22
C ALA A 29 -14.64 -7.44 18.95
N ASP A 30 -14.41 -6.13 19.13
CA ASP A 30 -14.18 -5.20 18.03
C ASP A 30 -12.86 -5.53 17.31
N PRO A 31 -12.90 -5.90 16.00
CA PRO A 31 -11.70 -6.27 15.26
C PRO A 31 -10.75 -5.08 14.98
N PHE A 32 -11.13 -3.86 15.37
CA PHE A 32 -10.36 -2.62 15.20
C PHE A 32 -9.74 -2.09 16.51
N ALA A 33 -10.01 -2.72 17.66
CA ALA A 33 -9.48 -2.24 18.92
C ALA A 33 -7.94 -2.38 19.00
N PRO A 34 -7.19 -1.29 19.31
CA PRO A 34 -5.76 -1.41 19.58
C PRO A 34 -5.57 -2.23 20.86
N ARG A 35 -4.77 -3.31 20.78
CA ARG A 35 -4.42 -4.09 21.97
C ARG A 35 -3.57 -3.21 22.89
N ARG A 36 -4.00 -3.05 24.15
CA ARG A 36 -3.16 -2.47 25.21
C ARG A 36 -1.86 -3.27 25.30
N ALA A 37 -0.73 -2.58 25.33
CA ALA A 37 0.57 -3.18 25.59
C ALA A 37 0.53 -3.96 26.92
N PRO A 38 1.21 -5.12 27.02
CA PRO A 38 1.27 -5.84 28.28
C PRO A 38 1.97 -4.95 29.33
N VAL A 39 1.23 -4.59 30.38
CA VAL A 39 1.79 -3.94 31.56
C VAL A 39 2.74 -4.95 32.21
N ARG A 40 4.03 -4.69 32.10
CA ARG A 40 5.08 -5.48 32.75
C ARG A 40 4.90 -5.32 34.26
N PRO A 41 4.74 -6.39 35.05
CA PRO A 41 4.69 -6.26 36.50
C PRO A 41 6.04 -5.70 37.02
N PRO A 42 6.03 -4.86 38.07
CA PRO A 42 7.26 -4.30 38.61
C PRO A 42 8.16 -5.44 39.13
N GLY A 43 9.44 -5.37 38.79
CA GLY A 43 10.44 -6.33 39.28
C GLY A 43 10.67 -6.20 40.79
N PRO A 44 11.14 -7.27 41.46
CA PRO A 44 11.35 -7.26 42.90
C PRO A 44 12.46 -6.28 43.31
N ALA A 45 12.20 -5.53 44.39
CA ALA A 45 13.11 -4.55 44.97
C ALA A 45 14.39 -5.21 45.49
N ARG A 46 15.55 -4.72 45.06
CA ARG A 46 16.86 -5.14 45.57
C ARG A 46 17.32 -4.18 46.66
N ALA A 47 17.67 -4.76 47.81
CA ALA A 47 18.08 -4.06 49.02
C ALA A 47 19.38 -3.24 48.84
N LYS A 48 19.44 -2.13 49.56
CA LYS A 48 20.54 -1.16 49.63
C LYS A 48 21.75 -1.75 50.35
N SER A 49 22.95 -1.49 49.85
CA SER A 49 24.15 -1.37 50.67
C SER A 49 24.71 0.05 50.55
N VAL A 50 25.07 0.56 51.72
CA VAL A 50 25.44 1.93 52.07
C VAL A 50 26.95 2.15 51.95
N SER A 51 27.36 3.35 51.55
CA SER A 51 28.61 4.01 52.01
C SER A 51 28.50 5.51 51.77
N ALA A 52 28.39 6.28 52.86
CA ALA A 52 28.61 7.74 52.98
C ALA A 52 30.12 7.99 53.17
N SER A 53 30.78 9.13 52.94
CA SER A 53 30.50 10.56 53.18
C SER A 53 31.52 11.41 52.38
N ALA A 54 31.12 12.49 51.66
CA ALA A 54 31.26 13.93 52.01
C ALA A 54 32.68 14.57 51.75
N PRO A 55 32.85 15.91 51.76
CA PRO A 55 32.53 16.84 50.67
C PRO A 55 33.74 17.67 50.17
N LYS A 56 33.54 18.37 49.05
CA LYS A 56 34.52 19.17 48.29
C LYS A 56 34.70 20.60 48.84
N PRO A 57 35.91 21.18 48.88
CA PRO A 57 36.10 22.63 49.00
C PRO A 57 36.67 23.28 47.70
N PRO A 58 36.65 24.62 47.61
CA PRO A 58 36.55 25.37 46.35
C PRO A 58 37.91 25.86 45.83
N ARG A 59 37.98 26.23 44.54
CA ARG A 59 39.05 27.09 44.02
C ARG A 59 38.54 28.08 42.98
N GLU A 60 38.73 29.34 43.31
CA GLU A 60 38.75 30.52 42.44
C GLU A 60 40.22 30.87 42.06
N PRO A 61 40.51 31.89 41.21
CA PRO A 61 41.38 31.72 40.04
C PRO A 61 42.64 32.60 40.04
N SER A 62 43.61 32.34 39.14
CA SER A 62 44.64 33.33 38.81
C SER A 62 45.29 33.15 37.43
N GLN A 63 45.21 34.25 36.66
CA GLN A 63 46.23 34.89 35.81
C GLN A 63 46.77 34.08 34.62
N GLY A 64 46.80 34.58 33.38
CA GLY A 64 46.96 35.94 32.85
C GLY A 64 47.95 35.79 31.68
N PHE A 65 47.63 36.19 30.46
CA PHE A 65 48.13 37.35 29.71
C PHE A 65 47.23 37.43 28.44
N GLY A 66 46.53 38.52 28.11
CA GLY A 66 47.05 39.83 27.68
C GLY A 66 47.54 39.69 26.24
N ALA A 67 46.95 40.23 25.18
CA ALA A 67 46.38 41.54 24.86
C ALA A 67 45.56 41.39 23.54
N ASP A 68 44.77 42.30 22.97
CA ASP A 68 44.22 43.61 23.32
C ASP A 68 42.96 43.83 22.44
N ARG A 69 42.07 44.71 22.91
CA ARG A 69 40.76 45.15 22.34
C ARG A 69 40.96 46.29 21.30
N PRO A 70 39.95 47.08 20.82
CA PRO A 70 38.47 47.09 21.03
C PRO A 70 37.64 47.18 19.71
N ARG A 71 36.38 46.72 19.56
CA ARG A 71 35.03 47.20 20.00
C ARG A 71 34.72 48.71 19.89
N ASN A 72 33.69 49.06 19.10
CA ASN A 72 32.51 49.80 19.59
C ASN A 72 31.38 49.87 18.53
N GLY A 73 30.17 49.43 18.88
CA GLY A 73 28.90 50.08 18.47
C GLY A 73 28.55 51.18 19.49
N PRO A 74 27.37 51.86 19.49
CA PRO A 74 26.00 51.39 19.19
C PRO A 74 25.22 52.40 18.25
N SER A 75 23.92 52.38 17.92
CA SER A 75 22.70 52.28 18.74
C SER A 75 21.40 52.40 17.88
N ALA A 76 20.29 51.86 18.44
CA ALA A 76 18.88 52.27 18.37
C ALA A 76 18.02 52.23 17.08
N ALA A 77 16.82 51.63 17.24
CA ALA A 77 15.63 51.64 16.35
C ALA A 77 14.75 52.91 16.56
N PRO A 78 13.60 53.20 15.87
CA PRO A 78 12.37 52.36 15.85
C PRO A 78 11.48 52.44 14.57
N ARG A 79 10.28 51.86 14.67
CA ARG A 79 9.20 51.56 13.69
C ARG A 79 8.42 52.78 13.12
N GLY A 80 7.68 52.58 12.01
CA GLY A 80 6.49 53.39 11.64
C GLY A 80 5.99 53.27 10.18
N ASP A 81 4.93 52.49 9.96
CA ASP A 81 3.68 52.70 9.20
C ASP A 81 3.56 53.56 7.90
N ASP A 82 2.97 52.90 6.88
CA ASP A 82 1.77 53.27 6.07
C ASP A 82 1.80 54.31 4.90
N PHE A 83 0.93 54.01 3.92
CA PHE A 83 0.31 54.79 2.83
C PHE A 83 0.97 54.96 1.45
N GLY A 84 0.20 54.56 0.42
CA GLY A 84 -0.08 55.42 -0.74
C GLY A 84 0.40 54.92 -2.11
N ARG A 85 -0.46 54.22 -2.86
CA ARG A 85 -0.32 54.10 -4.33
C ARG A 85 -1.62 54.46 -5.03
N SER A 86 -1.70 55.71 -5.49
CA SER A 86 -2.72 56.22 -6.40
C SER A 86 -2.11 56.58 -7.77
N GLU A 87 -2.75 56.01 -8.79
CA GLU A 87 -3.14 56.60 -10.08
C GLU A 87 -2.13 57.02 -11.18
N ARG A 88 -2.54 56.58 -12.39
CA ARG A 88 -2.14 56.87 -13.80
C ARG A 88 -2.26 58.37 -14.16
N PRO A 89 -1.79 58.89 -15.33
CA PRO A 89 -2.08 58.35 -16.68
C PRO A 89 -1.06 58.63 -17.84
N ALA A 90 -1.41 58.10 -19.03
CA ALA A 90 -0.70 58.16 -20.32
C ALA A 90 -0.79 59.51 -21.06
N PRO A 91 0.01 59.69 -22.14
CA PRO A 91 -0.56 60.08 -23.45
C PRO A 91 0.07 59.29 -24.62
N ARG A 92 -0.73 58.77 -25.57
CA ARG A 92 -1.28 59.36 -26.82
C ARG A 92 -0.27 59.58 -27.95
N ARG A 93 -0.68 59.04 -29.11
CA ARG A 93 -0.05 58.99 -30.43
C ARG A 93 -0.04 60.36 -31.12
N SER A 94 0.93 60.56 -32.01
CA SER A 94 0.84 61.50 -33.13
C SER A 94 1.32 60.83 -34.42
N ASP A 95 0.54 61.03 -35.47
CA ASP A 95 0.63 60.47 -36.81
C ASP A 95 1.32 61.45 -37.79
N THR A 96 2.30 60.95 -38.58
CA THR A 96 2.70 61.28 -39.99
C THR A 96 3.03 62.72 -40.45
N PRO A 97 3.53 62.97 -41.70
CA PRO A 97 4.30 62.16 -42.67
C PRO A 97 5.48 62.92 -43.36
N GLN A 98 6.38 62.19 -44.04
CA GLN A 98 7.13 62.53 -45.29
C GLN A 98 8.35 61.58 -45.34
N GLY A 99 8.71 60.87 -46.40
CA GLY A 99 8.36 60.92 -47.82
C GLY A 99 9.63 60.57 -48.60
N ALA A 100 9.61 59.42 -49.29
CA ALA A 100 10.54 58.93 -50.32
C ALA A 100 11.98 58.54 -49.94
N ALA A 101 12.29 57.23 -50.04
CA ALA A 101 13.29 56.69 -50.98
C ALA A 101 13.45 55.16 -50.86
N ALA A 102 13.43 54.50 -52.02
CA ALA A 102 14.05 53.23 -52.40
C ALA A 102 14.00 52.00 -51.45
N ARG A 103 13.34 50.93 -51.92
CA ARG A 103 13.46 49.55 -51.38
C ARG A 103 14.89 49.02 -51.52
N PRO A 104 15.53 48.51 -50.45
CA PRO A 104 16.66 47.59 -50.52
C PRO A 104 16.19 46.11 -50.45
N PRO A 105 17.04 45.13 -50.81
CA PRO A 105 16.62 43.76 -51.08
C PRO A 105 16.31 42.98 -49.80
N ARG A 106 15.50 41.92 -49.96
CA ARG A 106 15.20 40.93 -48.91
C ARG A 106 16.51 40.37 -48.32
N GLY A 107 16.84 40.80 -47.11
CA GLY A 107 17.85 40.19 -46.27
C GLY A 107 17.41 38.79 -45.82
N LEU A 108 18.34 37.85 -45.91
CA LEU A 108 18.20 36.44 -45.53
C LEU A 108 17.66 36.31 -44.10
N ALA A 109 16.67 35.42 -43.94
CA ALA A 109 16.15 35.01 -42.64
C ALA A 109 17.30 34.45 -41.77
N PRO A 110 17.31 34.69 -40.44
CA PRO A 110 18.30 34.10 -39.56
C PRO A 110 18.19 32.57 -39.63
N ALA A 111 19.35 31.90 -39.74
CA ALA A 111 19.43 30.45 -39.82
C ALA A 111 18.70 29.81 -38.62
N PRO A 112 17.91 28.74 -38.85
CA PRO A 112 17.23 28.05 -37.77
C PRO A 112 18.28 27.49 -36.80
N ARG A 113 18.09 27.75 -35.50
CA ARG A 113 18.89 27.12 -34.45
C ARG A 113 18.81 25.60 -34.64
N PRO A 114 19.93 24.85 -34.56
CA PRO A 114 19.87 23.41 -34.63
C PRO A 114 18.97 22.92 -33.51
N GLN A 115 17.81 22.39 -33.89
CA GLN A 115 16.92 21.71 -32.97
C GLN A 115 17.73 20.56 -32.39
N ALA A 116 17.88 20.52 -31.06
CA ALA A 116 18.41 19.34 -30.40
C ALA A 116 17.63 18.14 -30.94
N PRO A 117 18.30 17.06 -31.39
CA PRO A 117 17.60 15.94 -32.00
C PRO A 117 16.50 15.51 -31.05
N HIS A 118 15.25 15.61 -31.51
CA HIS A 118 14.11 15.04 -30.82
C HIS A 118 14.48 13.58 -30.57
N ARG A 119 14.85 13.25 -29.32
CA ARG A 119 14.96 11.86 -28.93
C ARG A 119 13.56 11.30 -29.16
N PRO A 120 13.39 10.31 -30.05
CA PRO A 120 12.09 9.69 -30.19
C PRO A 120 11.67 9.18 -28.82
N ASP A 121 10.42 9.40 -28.46
CA ASP A 121 9.83 8.77 -27.29
C ASP A 121 9.78 7.26 -27.55
N LEU A 122 10.88 6.57 -27.20
CA LEU A 122 11.07 5.14 -27.35
C LEU A 122 10.07 4.33 -26.51
N ALA A 123 9.23 4.97 -25.69
CA ALA A 123 8.13 4.32 -24.98
C ALA A 123 6.91 4.06 -25.89
N ARG A 124 6.79 4.74 -27.04
CA ARG A 124 5.62 4.64 -27.93
C ARG A 124 5.92 4.07 -29.33
N VAL A 125 7.19 3.83 -29.66
CA VAL A 125 7.55 3.08 -30.87
C VAL A 125 7.36 1.58 -30.59
N GLY A 126 6.13 1.10 -30.78
CA GLY A 126 5.96 -0.28 -31.23
C GLY A 126 6.74 -0.42 -32.53
N ASN A 127 7.65 -1.39 -32.60
CA ASN A 127 8.52 -1.55 -33.76
C ASN A 127 7.65 -1.67 -35.02
N VAL A 128 8.11 -1.12 -36.15
CA VAL A 128 7.37 -1.08 -37.45
C VAL A 128 6.96 -2.48 -37.96
N ARG A 129 7.42 -3.54 -37.30
CA ARG A 129 7.15 -4.97 -37.58
C ARG A 129 6.34 -5.70 -36.51
N GLY A 130 5.77 -5.00 -35.52
CA GLY A 130 5.03 -5.64 -34.41
C GLY A 130 5.90 -6.39 -33.40
N GLU A 131 7.22 -6.15 -33.42
CA GLU A 131 8.16 -6.77 -32.49
C GLU A 131 7.99 -6.21 -31.08
N ILE A 132 8.15 -7.10 -30.09
CA ILE A 132 7.96 -6.82 -28.66
C ILE A 132 9.30 -7.07 -27.97
N ARG A 133 9.68 -6.23 -27.00
CA ARG A 133 10.88 -6.45 -26.19
C ARG A 133 10.82 -7.82 -25.50
N LEU A 134 11.89 -8.61 -25.57
CA LEU A 134 11.94 -9.98 -25.07
C LEU A 134 11.48 -10.11 -23.61
N ASN A 135 11.87 -9.18 -22.74
CA ASN A 135 11.46 -9.20 -21.33
C ASN A 135 9.94 -9.06 -21.14
N LYS A 136 9.27 -8.27 -21.99
CA LYS A 136 7.82 -8.13 -22.02
C LYS A 136 7.20 -9.41 -22.59
N ARG A 137 7.76 -9.92 -23.68
CA ARG A 137 7.30 -11.17 -24.30
C ARG A 137 7.34 -12.35 -23.31
N MET A 138 8.44 -12.53 -22.59
CA MET A 138 8.57 -13.56 -21.54
C MET A 138 7.53 -13.40 -20.43
N ALA A 139 7.27 -12.15 -20.02
CA ALA A 139 6.25 -11.87 -19.01
C ALA A 139 4.82 -12.08 -19.51
N ASP A 140 4.55 -11.83 -20.79
CA ASP A 140 3.25 -12.06 -21.42
C ASP A 140 3.00 -13.56 -21.66
N LEU A 141 4.06 -14.33 -21.93
CA LEU A 141 4.04 -15.80 -21.93
C LEU A 141 3.92 -16.42 -20.51
N GLY A 142 3.91 -15.60 -19.45
CA GLY A 142 3.81 -16.06 -18.07
C GLY A 142 5.06 -16.77 -17.52
N LEU A 143 6.20 -16.65 -18.19
CA LEU A 143 7.44 -17.34 -17.78
C LEU A 143 8.02 -16.77 -16.48
N CYS A 144 8.04 -15.44 -16.35
CA CYS A 144 8.56 -14.71 -15.20
C CYS A 144 8.12 -13.24 -15.22
N SER A 145 8.53 -12.43 -14.25
CA SER A 145 8.37 -10.98 -14.35
C SER A 145 9.33 -10.36 -15.37
N ARG A 146 9.06 -9.11 -15.79
CA ARG A 146 9.95 -8.38 -16.71
C ARG A 146 11.36 -8.19 -16.14
N ARG A 147 11.48 -7.99 -14.82
CA ARG A 147 12.78 -7.83 -14.14
C ARG A 147 13.52 -9.15 -14.05
N GLU A 148 12.82 -10.23 -13.69
CA GLU A 148 13.41 -11.58 -13.71
C GLU A 148 13.84 -11.99 -15.12
N ALA A 149 13.07 -11.63 -16.15
CA ALA A 149 13.45 -11.87 -17.54
C ALA A 149 14.78 -11.19 -17.88
N ASP A 150 14.95 -9.92 -17.50
CA ASP A 150 16.21 -9.20 -17.68
C ASP A 150 17.36 -9.87 -16.90
N GLU A 151 17.12 -10.34 -15.67
CA GLU A 151 18.13 -11.10 -14.89
C GLU A 151 18.51 -12.42 -15.55
N TRP A 152 17.54 -13.17 -16.10
CA TRP A 152 17.78 -14.45 -16.75
C TRP A 152 18.53 -14.28 -18.07
N ILE A 153 18.20 -13.25 -18.84
CA ILE A 153 18.91 -12.90 -20.09
C ILE A 153 20.37 -12.55 -19.76
N ALA A 154 20.60 -11.69 -18.75
CA ALA A 154 21.94 -11.31 -18.33
C ALA A 154 22.81 -12.49 -17.87
N ARG A 155 22.19 -13.56 -17.34
CA ARG A 155 22.87 -14.81 -16.94
C ARG A 155 23.05 -15.82 -18.08
N GLY A 156 22.60 -15.51 -19.29
CA GLY A 156 22.64 -16.42 -20.44
C GLY A 156 21.68 -17.61 -20.32
N TRP A 157 20.62 -17.48 -19.52
CA TRP A 157 19.64 -18.56 -19.29
C TRP A 157 18.46 -18.54 -20.25
N VAL A 158 18.48 -17.64 -21.23
CA VAL A 158 17.40 -17.46 -22.20
C VAL A 158 17.96 -17.60 -23.60
N LYS A 159 17.28 -18.39 -24.43
CA LYS A 159 17.52 -18.46 -25.87
C LYS A 159 16.28 -18.02 -26.63
N VAL A 160 16.50 -17.40 -27.79
CA VAL A 160 15.46 -17.02 -28.74
C VAL A 160 15.78 -17.69 -30.06
N ASN A 161 14.88 -18.55 -30.55
CA ASN A 161 15.07 -19.31 -31.78
C ASN A 161 16.41 -20.07 -31.82
N GLY A 162 16.79 -20.69 -30.70
CA GLY A 162 18.04 -21.44 -30.55
C GLY A 162 19.28 -20.64 -30.15
N GLU A 163 19.28 -19.31 -30.33
CA GLU A 163 20.43 -18.44 -30.06
C GLU A 163 20.37 -17.76 -28.68
N PRO A 164 21.51 -17.53 -28.00
CA PRO A 164 21.54 -16.80 -26.72
C PRO A 164 20.91 -15.41 -26.84
N ALA A 165 19.99 -15.10 -25.92
CA ALA A 165 19.30 -13.82 -25.91
C ALA A 165 20.20 -12.67 -25.45
N VAL A 166 19.93 -11.47 -25.97
CA VAL A 166 20.62 -10.23 -25.57
C VAL A 166 19.69 -9.30 -24.81
N MET A 167 20.23 -8.58 -23.83
CA MET A 167 19.48 -7.59 -23.05
C MET A 167 18.85 -6.53 -23.96
N GLY A 168 17.56 -6.30 -23.79
CA GLY A 168 16.80 -5.32 -24.58
C GLY A 168 16.42 -5.76 -26.00
N GLN A 169 16.79 -6.98 -26.42
CA GLN A 169 16.47 -7.52 -27.75
C GLN A 169 14.95 -7.47 -28.04
N PRO A 170 14.52 -6.84 -29.15
CA PRO A 170 13.17 -7.00 -29.66
C PRO A 170 13.02 -8.37 -30.33
N VAL A 171 11.86 -9.00 -30.19
CA VAL A 171 11.55 -10.31 -30.78
C VAL A 171 10.15 -10.28 -31.41
N PRO A 172 9.93 -11.02 -32.51
CA PRO A 172 8.61 -11.09 -33.11
C PRO A 172 7.63 -11.88 -32.21
N PRO A 173 6.31 -11.67 -32.35
CA PRO A 173 5.30 -12.34 -31.54
C PRO A 173 5.15 -13.85 -31.74
N ASP A 174 5.90 -14.47 -32.63
CA ASP A 174 5.96 -15.91 -32.88
C ASP A 174 7.32 -16.52 -32.47
N ALA A 175 8.25 -15.69 -31.98
CA ALA A 175 9.55 -16.15 -31.54
C ALA A 175 9.45 -17.26 -30.48
N GLN A 176 10.25 -18.30 -30.66
CA GLN A 176 10.39 -19.39 -29.70
C GLN A 176 11.36 -18.96 -28.60
N VAL A 177 10.88 -18.96 -27.36
CA VAL A 177 11.67 -18.58 -26.19
C VAL A 177 11.92 -19.81 -25.34
N GLU A 178 13.19 -20.16 -25.18
CA GLU A 178 13.63 -21.25 -24.32
C GLU A 178 14.27 -20.70 -23.06
N VAL A 179 13.95 -21.31 -21.92
CA VAL A 179 14.45 -20.91 -20.61
C VAL A 179 15.18 -22.10 -19.98
N ALA A 180 16.42 -21.88 -19.57
CA ALA A 180 17.27 -22.90 -18.99
C ALA A 180 16.70 -23.45 -17.66
N PRO A 181 16.96 -24.72 -17.30
CA PRO A 181 16.48 -25.32 -16.05
C PRO A 181 16.87 -24.53 -14.78
N GLN A 182 18.04 -23.89 -14.78
CA GLN A 182 18.57 -23.09 -13.67
C GLN A 182 17.64 -21.93 -13.32
N ALA A 183 17.03 -21.28 -14.32
CA ALA A 183 16.08 -20.21 -14.13
C ALA A 183 14.81 -20.69 -13.42
N ARG A 184 14.30 -21.86 -13.84
CA ARG A 184 13.12 -22.50 -13.22
C ARG A 184 13.41 -22.93 -11.79
N HIS A 185 14.61 -23.46 -11.53
CA HIS A 185 15.05 -23.83 -10.19
C HIS A 185 15.12 -22.59 -9.28
N GLN A 186 15.73 -21.49 -9.74
CA GLN A 186 15.75 -20.24 -8.99
C GLN A 186 14.34 -19.75 -8.65
N GLN A 187 13.44 -19.79 -9.63
CA GLN A 187 12.05 -19.37 -9.45
C GLN A 187 11.30 -20.25 -8.44
N SER A 188 11.55 -21.57 -8.41
CA SER A 188 10.91 -22.48 -7.46
C SER A 188 11.30 -22.21 -5.99
N GLY A 189 12.46 -21.60 -5.77
CA GLY A 189 12.92 -21.17 -4.45
C GLY A 189 12.24 -19.90 -3.93
N GLN A 190 11.52 -19.16 -4.76
CA GLN A 190 10.87 -17.90 -4.36
C GLN A 190 9.74 -18.15 -3.37
N VAL A 191 9.50 -17.15 -2.50
CA VAL A 191 8.42 -17.20 -1.51
C VAL A 191 7.32 -16.18 -1.78
N THR A 192 6.10 -16.55 -1.39
CA THR A 192 4.98 -15.63 -1.20
C THR A 192 4.53 -15.68 0.26
N ILE A 193 4.38 -14.51 0.85
CA ILE A 193 4.07 -14.29 2.27
C ILE A 193 2.76 -13.51 2.37
N LEU A 194 1.94 -13.93 3.33
CA LEU A 194 0.72 -13.28 3.74
C LEU A 194 0.97 -12.63 5.10
N LEU A 195 0.76 -11.32 5.18
CA LEU A 195 0.92 -10.51 6.39
C LEU A 195 -0.43 -9.90 6.76
N HIS A 196 -0.77 -9.95 8.04
CA HIS A 196 -1.83 -9.09 8.57
C HIS A 196 -1.21 -7.73 8.92
N LYS A 197 -1.19 -6.83 7.95
CA LYS A 197 -0.59 -5.50 8.09
C LYS A 197 -1.35 -4.70 9.17
N PRO A 198 -0.68 -4.17 10.21
CA PRO A 198 -1.27 -3.22 11.14
C PRO A 198 -1.38 -1.80 10.54
N VAL A 199 -2.17 -0.95 11.18
CA VAL A 199 -2.17 0.50 10.95
C VAL A 199 -0.80 1.08 11.34
N GLY A 200 -0.37 2.15 10.65
CA GLY A 200 0.88 2.86 10.94
C GLY A 200 2.11 2.35 10.18
N TYR A 201 1.94 1.30 9.36
CA TYR A 201 3.00 0.82 8.46
C TYR A 201 2.64 1.16 7.02
N VAL A 202 3.64 1.43 6.19
CA VAL A 202 3.46 1.59 4.74
C VAL A 202 3.68 0.25 4.04
N SER A 203 2.91 -0.04 2.97
CA SER A 203 3.05 -1.32 2.27
C SER A 203 4.35 -1.46 1.46
N GLY A 204 4.96 -0.35 1.07
CA GLY A 204 6.14 -0.30 0.20
C GLY A 204 7.38 0.21 0.92
N GLN A 205 8.08 1.15 0.29
CA GLN A 205 9.24 1.80 0.89
C GLN A 205 8.82 2.67 2.08
N PRO A 206 9.67 2.80 3.12
CA PRO A 206 9.44 3.73 4.22
C PRO A 206 9.22 5.16 3.70
N GLU A 207 8.26 5.87 4.28
CA GLU A 207 7.88 7.22 3.89
C GLU A 207 7.31 7.95 5.12
N ASP A 208 7.53 9.27 5.21
CA ASP A 208 6.97 10.14 6.26
C ASP A 208 7.15 9.63 7.71
N GLY A 209 8.31 9.04 8.02
CA GLY A 209 8.61 8.51 9.36
C GLY A 209 7.91 7.18 9.70
N HIS A 210 7.24 6.56 8.74
CA HIS A 210 6.56 5.28 8.92
C HIS A 210 7.36 4.12 8.34
N GLU A 211 7.40 3.01 9.07
CA GLU A 211 8.15 1.82 8.70
C GLU A 211 7.44 1.01 7.61
N ALA A 212 8.24 0.35 6.76
CA ALA A 212 7.74 -0.60 5.78
C ALA A 212 7.17 -1.84 6.47
N ALA A 213 5.98 -2.30 6.06
CA ALA A 213 5.36 -3.52 6.56
C ALA A 213 6.26 -4.77 6.36
N ALA A 214 7.23 -4.72 5.45
CA ALA A 214 8.22 -5.77 5.28
C ALA A 214 9.13 -5.97 6.51
N THR A 215 9.31 -4.96 7.37
CA THR A 215 10.08 -5.08 8.63
C THR A 215 9.43 -6.03 9.62
N LEU A 216 8.12 -6.24 9.49
CA LEU A 216 7.36 -7.20 10.30
C LEU A 216 7.61 -8.66 9.89
N ILE A 217 8.39 -8.91 8.83
CA ILE A 217 8.68 -10.27 8.36
C ILE A 217 9.97 -10.77 9.02
N GLY A 218 9.80 -11.62 10.04
CA GLY A 218 10.90 -12.31 10.71
C GLY A 218 10.44 -13.53 11.48
N ALA A 219 11.38 -14.36 11.93
CA ALA A 219 11.08 -15.56 12.72
C ALA A 219 10.22 -15.30 13.98
N PRO A 220 10.40 -14.18 14.74
CA PRO A 220 9.60 -13.92 15.94
C PRO A 220 8.12 -13.60 15.65
N SER A 221 7.84 -12.98 14.50
CA SER A 221 6.49 -12.55 14.08
C SER A 221 5.81 -13.58 13.16
N GLN A 222 6.48 -14.70 12.85
CA GLN A 222 5.88 -15.76 12.08
C GLN A 222 4.76 -16.42 12.89
N TRP A 223 3.55 -16.43 12.34
CA TRP A 223 2.41 -17.07 12.97
C TRP A 223 2.57 -18.58 12.97
N ARG A 224 2.46 -19.17 14.17
CA ARG A 224 2.59 -20.62 14.41
C ARG A 224 1.25 -21.33 14.62
N GLY A 225 0.13 -20.64 14.40
CA GLY A 225 -1.23 -21.13 14.67
C GLY A 225 -1.69 -22.22 13.71
N ASP A 226 -2.70 -21.95 12.87
CA ASP A 226 -3.17 -22.87 11.82
C ASP A 226 -2.09 -23.02 10.73
N ALA A 227 -0.98 -23.65 11.11
CA ALA A 227 0.26 -23.73 10.39
C ALA A 227 0.07 -24.59 9.15
N ARG A 228 -0.49 -23.98 8.11
CA ARG A 228 -0.31 -24.42 6.73
C ARG A 228 1.17 -24.19 6.43
N THR A 229 1.96 -25.22 6.71
CA THR A 229 3.34 -25.30 6.24
C THR A 229 3.34 -25.02 4.73
N PRO A 230 4.32 -24.30 4.20
CA PRO A 230 4.56 -24.26 2.76
C PRO A 230 4.47 -25.65 2.15
N ALA A 231 4.07 -25.74 0.88
CA ALA A 231 3.93 -27.00 0.15
C ALA A 231 5.15 -27.93 0.26
N ASP A 232 6.32 -27.34 0.45
CA ASP A 232 7.62 -28.00 0.44
C ASP A 232 8.26 -28.10 1.83
N GLY A 233 7.53 -27.83 2.91
CA GLY A 233 8.07 -27.97 4.27
C GLY A 233 9.09 -26.89 4.67
N ARG A 234 9.30 -25.85 3.84
CA ARG A 234 10.38 -24.90 4.06
C ARG A 234 10.25 -24.13 5.38
N ARG A 235 11.38 -23.92 6.04
CA ARG A 235 11.50 -23.06 7.23
C ARG A 235 11.82 -21.63 6.82
N PHE A 236 11.50 -20.67 7.68
CA PHE A 236 11.93 -19.30 7.43
C PHE A 236 13.47 -19.18 7.46
N ALA A 237 14.01 -18.48 6.46
CA ALA A 237 15.41 -18.10 6.38
C ALA A 237 15.51 -16.61 6.03
N PRO A 238 16.55 -15.87 6.49
CA PRO A 238 16.70 -14.44 6.21
C PRO A 238 16.73 -14.07 4.72
N GLU A 239 17.14 -14.98 3.84
CA GLU A 239 17.08 -14.79 2.38
C GLU A 239 15.64 -14.59 1.86
N HIS A 240 14.64 -15.12 2.55
CA HIS A 240 13.23 -14.93 2.18
C HIS A 240 12.77 -13.49 2.32
N THR A 241 13.50 -12.62 3.04
CA THR A 241 13.15 -11.19 3.14
C THR A 241 13.75 -10.35 2.01
N ARG A 242 14.76 -10.87 1.29
CA ARG A 242 15.39 -10.14 0.19
C ARG A 242 14.46 -10.12 -1.02
N GLY A 243 14.24 -8.94 -1.59
CA GLY A 243 13.42 -8.81 -2.80
C GLY A 243 11.93 -9.09 -2.61
N LEU A 244 11.42 -9.11 -1.37
CA LEU A 244 9.97 -9.16 -1.12
C LEU A 244 9.31 -7.86 -1.54
N ALA A 245 8.51 -7.90 -2.60
CA ALA A 245 7.73 -6.77 -3.06
C ALA A 245 6.25 -6.92 -2.65
N PRO A 246 5.57 -5.85 -2.23
CA PRO A 246 4.12 -5.90 -2.00
C PRO A 246 3.36 -6.12 -3.30
N ALA A 247 2.58 -7.21 -3.37
CA ALA A 247 1.64 -7.48 -4.45
C ALA A 247 0.29 -6.81 -4.16
N GLY A 248 0.29 -5.49 -4.28
CA GLY A 248 -0.83 -4.62 -3.94
C GLY A 248 -0.66 -3.95 -2.60
N ARG A 249 -1.07 -2.68 -2.53
CA ARG A 249 -0.84 -1.83 -1.37
C ARG A 249 -2.11 -1.70 -0.53
N LEU A 250 -1.91 -1.43 0.76
CA LEU A 250 -2.91 -0.92 1.68
C LEU A 250 -2.47 0.45 2.14
N ASP A 251 -3.42 1.36 2.33
CA ASP A 251 -3.11 2.66 2.91
C ASP A 251 -2.55 2.50 4.33
N ILE A 252 -1.86 3.55 4.80
CA ILE A 252 -1.23 3.57 6.11
C ILE A 252 -2.23 3.42 7.27
N ASP A 253 -3.41 4.00 7.09
CA ASP A 253 -4.57 3.99 7.98
C ASP A 253 -5.44 2.73 7.83
N SER A 254 -4.96 1.73 7.07
CA SER A 254 -5.69 0.51 6.73
C SER A 254 -4.96 -0.73 7.23
N THR A 255 -5.75 -1.75 7.59
CA THR A 255 -5.28 -3.02 8.15
C THR A 255 -5.69 -4.21 7.28
N GLY A 256 -5.17 -5.39 7.58
CA GLY A 256 -5.61 -6.65 6.98
C GLY A 256 -4.59 -7.29 6.05
N LEU A 257 -5.10 -8.12 5.14
CA LEU A 257 -4.30 -9.01 4.30
C LEU A 257 -3.41 -8.23 3.32
N LEU A 258 -2.09 -8.30 3.51
CA LEU A 258 -1.07 -7.84 2.57
C LEU A 258 -0.30 -9.04 2.03
N VAL A 259 -0.13 -9.10 0.71
CA VAL A 259 0.69 -10.12 0.06
C VAL A 259 2.05 -9.51 -0.26
N LEU A 260 3.13 -10.18 0.14
CA LEU A 260 4.49 -9.87 -0.30
C LEU A 260 5.02 -11.09 -1.06
N THR A 261 5.67 -10.88 -2.19
CA THR A 261 6.17 -11.98 -3.02
C THR A 261 7.49 -11.65 -3.67
N GLN A 262 8.30 -12.69 -3.86
CA GLN A 262 9.48 -12.67 -4.73
C GLN A 262 9.12 -13.11 -6.16
N ASP A 263 7.96 -13.76 -6.36
CA ASP A 263 7.49 -14.22 -7.67
C ASP A 263 6.66 -13.12 -8.34
N GLY A 264 7.25 -12.46 -9.34
CA GLY A 264 6.56 -11.37 -10.01
C GLY A 264 5.40 -11.82 -10.91
N ARG A 265 5.22 -13.13 -11.17
CA ARG A 265 3.98 -13.66 -11.79
C ARG A 265 2.81 -13.56 -10.82
N VAL A 266 3.03 -13.89 -9.54
CA VAL A 266 2.02 -13.69 -8.48
C VAL A 266 1.67 -12.21 -8.37
N ALA A 267 2.68 -11.33 -8.37
CA ALA A 267 2.44 -9.89 -8.37
C ALA A 267 1.60 -9.45 -9.59
N ARG A 268 1.95 -9.91 -10.80
CA ARG A 268 1.19 -9.60 -12.03
C ARG A 268 -0.25 -10.09 -11.95
N THR A 269 -0.49 -11.30 -11.44
CA THR A 269 -1.85 -11.83 -11.26
C THR A 269 -2.68 -10.95 -10.33
N LEU A 270 -2.08 -10.43 -9.25
CA LEU A 270 -2.79 -9.67 -8.22
C LEU A 270 -3.02 -8.18 -8.54
N ILE A 271 -2.07 -7.55 -9.22
CA ILE A 271 -2.05 -6.09 -9.46
C ILE A 271 -1.76 -5.68 -10.91
N GLY A 272 -1.68 -6.62 -11.85
CA GLY A 272 -1.54 -6.30 -13.27
C GLY A 272 -2.76 -5.54 -13.80
N GLU A 273 -2.58 -4.78 -14.88
CA GLU A 273 -3.63 -3.96 -15.50
C GLU A 273 -4.89 -4.75 -15.88
N SER A 274 -4.71 -6.01 -16.27
CA SER A 274 -5.79 -6.95 -16.62
C SER A 274 -6.23 -7.83 -15.46
N SER A 275 -5.77 -7.58 -14.23
CA SER A 275 -6.17 -8.37 -13.07
C SER A 275 -7.66 -8.16 -12.78
N GLY A 276 -8.41 -9.25 -12.74
CA GLY A 276 -9.79 -9.30 -12.25
C GLY A 276 -9.90 -9.83 -10.83
N VAL A 277 -8.79 -9.99 -10.11
CA VAL A 277 -8.78 -10.65 -8.80
C VAL A 277 -9.53 -9.79 -7.78
N GLU A 278 -10.64 -10.35 -7.30
CA GLU A 278 -11.48 -9.74 -6.27
C GLU A 278 -10.71 -9.46 -4.99
N LYS A 279 -11.06 -8.37 -4.34
CA LYS A 279 -10.52 -7.97 -3.04
C LYS A 279 -11.70 -7.61 -2.15
N GLU A 280 -11.76 -8.24 -0.99
CA GLU A 280 -12.87 -8.06 -0.05
C GLU A 280 -12.43 -7.29 1.18
N TYR A 281 -13.27 -6.34 1.59
CA TYR A 281 -13.00 -5.39 2.66
C TYR A 281 -14.18 -5.30 3.62
N LEU A 282 -13.86 -5.21 4.91
CA LEU A 282 -14.79 -4.77 5.94
C LEU A 282 -14.48 -3.30 6.25
N VAL A 283 -15.52 -2.46 6.16
CA VAL A 283 -15.41 -1.01 6.16
C VAL A 283 -16.34 -0.47 7.24
N ARG A 284 -15.77 -0.07 8.37
CA ARG A 284 -16.52 0.60 9.43
C ARG A 284 -16.67 2.08 9.07
N VAL A 285 -17.89 2.59 9.16
CA VAL A 285 -18.25 3.93 8.70
C VAL A 285 -19.04 4.71 9.75
N HIS A 286 -18.90 6.03 9.72
CA HIS A 286 -19.88 6.96 10.27
C HIS A 286 -20.62 7.63 9.11
N PHE A 287 -21.88 8.00 9.31
CA PHE A 287 -22.59 8.85 8.35
C PHE A 287 -22.48 10.29 8.80
N ALA A 288 -21.88 11.14 7.98
CA ALA A 288 -21.78 12.56 8.23
C ALA A 288 -22.03 13.32 6.92
N PRO A 289 -23.31 13.60 6.58
CA PRO A 289 -23.67 14.21 5.29
C PRO A 289 -23.06 15.60 5.12
N ASN A 290 -22.73 16.28 6.21
CA ASN A 290 -22.10 17.61 6.24
C ASN A 290 -20.62 17.56 6.62
N GLY A 291 -19.97 16.39 6.46
CA GLY A 291 -18.58 16.16 6.84
C GLY A 291 -18.39 15.73 8.30
N PRO A 292 -17.19 15.23 8.68
CA PRO A 292 -16.96 14.54 9.95
C PRO A 292 -17.14 15.41 11.20
N GLN A 293 -17.00 16.73 11.04
CA GLN A 293 -17.14 17.74 12.09
C GLN A 293 -18.43 18.56 11.93
N GLY A 294 -19.26 18.24 10.93
CA GLY A 294 -20.52 18.91 10.67
C GLY A 294 -21.64 18.45 11.61
N SER A 295 -22.79 19.10 11.51
CA SER A 295 -24.01 18.64 12.20
C SER A 295 -24.58 17.39 11.53
N GLY A 296 -25.27 16.56 12.32
CA GLY A 296 -25.93 15.35 11.83
C GLY A 296 -25.03 14.13 11.66
N VAL A 297 -23.86 14.10 12.32
CA VAL A 297 -23.00 12.92 12.37
C VAL A 297 -23.74 11.81 13.14
N VAL A 298 -23.88 10.65 12.50
CA VAL A 298 -24.42 9.43 13.08
C VAL A 298 -23.32 8.38 13.15
N THR A 299 -23.03 7.91 14.36
CA THR A 299 -21.97 6.93 14.63
C THR A 299 -22.51 5.55 14.99
N GLN A 300 -23.78 5.45 15.39
CA GLN A 300 -24.46 4.22 15.77
C GLN A 300 -25.64 3.95 14.84
N ASP A 301 -25.85 2.68 14.51
CA ASP A 301 -26.93 2.22 13.62
C ASP A 301 -27.04 3.06 12.33
N VAL A 302 -25.89 3.25 11.69
CA VAL A 302 -25.77 4.03 10.45
C VAL A 302 -26.70 3.48 9.37
N GLN A 303 -26.84 2.16 9.30
CA GLN A 303 -27.72 1.47 8.36
C GLN A 303 -29.17 1.97 8.39
N ALA A 304 -29.72 2.29 9.57
CA ALA A 304 -31.11 2.72 9.70
C ALA A 304 -31.38 4.10 9.06
N VAL A 305 -30.38 4.98 9.04
CA VAL A 305 -30.50 6.35 8.54
C VAL A 305 -29.91 6.55 7.14
N PHE A 306 -29.09 5.60 6.67
CA PHE A 306 -28.36 5.75 5.42
C PHE A 306 -29.27 5.55 4.19
N PRO A 307 -29.36 6.52 3.26
CA PRO A 307 -30.27 6.43 2.13
C PRO A 307 -29.96 5.26 1.18
N ALA A 308 -30.97 4.49 0.80
CA ALA A 308 -30.83 3.36 -0.12
C ALA A 308 -30.27 3.78 -1.51
N ALA A 309 -30.61 4.99 -1.98
CA ALA A 309 -30.06 5.55 -3.21
C ALA A 309 -28.54 5.79 -3.14
N GLN A 310 -28.03 6.23 -1.98
CA GLN A 310 -26.60 6.43 -1.75
C GLN A 310 -25.86 5.08 -1.68
N LEU A 311 -26.47 4.06 -1.08
CA LEU A 311 -25.94 2.70 -1.14
C LEU A 311 -25.89 2.15 -2.57
N ALA A 312 -26.89 2.44 -3.40
CA ALA A 312 -26.89 2.05 -4.81
C ALA A 312 -25.73 2.70 -5.59
N LEU A 313 -25.40 3.98 -5.32
CA LEU A 313 -24.24 4.65 -5.91
C LEU A 313 -22.92 3.95 -5.59
N LEU A 314 -22.75 3.46 -4.35
CA LEU A 314 -21.57 2.69 -3.97
C LEU A 314 -21.41 1.39 -4.78
N ARG A 315 -22.52 0.80 -5.25
CA ARG A 315 -22.51 -0.39 -6.10
C ARG A 315 -22.18 -0.06 -7.55
N HIS A 316 -22.68 1.07 -8.07
CA HIS A 316 -22.40 1.54 -9.42
C HIS A 316 -22.79 3.01 -9.61
N GLY A 317 -22.06 3.74 -10.46
CA GLY A 317 -22.40 5.12 -10.88
C GLY A 317 -21.46 6.21 -10.36
N LEU A 318 -20.52 5.88 -9.48
CA LEU A 318 -19.47 6.81 -9.03
C LEU A 318 -18.32 6.91 -10.03
N SER A 319 -17.61 8.04 -9.97
CA SER A 319 -16.38 8.27 -10.73
C SER A 319 -15.28 8.84 -9.84
N LEU A 320 -14.03 8.52 -10.16
CA LEU A 320 -12.84 9.09 -9.51
C LEU A 320 -11.89 9.59 -10.58
N ASP A 321 -11.38 10.82 -10.40
CA ASP A 321 -10.43 11.45 -11.32
C ASP A 321 -10.93 11.48 -12.78
N GLY A 322 -12.23 11.77 -12.96
CA GLY A 322 -12.88 11.79 -14.27
C GLY A 322 -13.15 10.44 -14.91
N GLN A 323 -12.82 9.33 -14.23
CA GLN A 323 -13.04 7.98 -14.73
C GLN A 323 -14.12 7.26 -13.93
N ALA A 324 -15.11 6.69 -14.64
CA ALA A 324 -16.11 5.82 -14.04
C ALA A 324 -15.46 4.64 -13.29
N LEU A 325 -16.04 4.27 -12.15
CA LEU A 325 -15.66 3.08 -11.41
C LEU A 325 -16.34 1.84 -12.00
N ARG A 326 -15.70 0.68 -11.85
CA ARG A 326 -16.32 -0.60 -12.18
C ARG A 326 -17.41 -0.91 -11.14
N PRO A 327 -18.43 -1.72 -11.49
CA PRO A 327 -19.39 -2.21 -10.52
C PRO A 327 -18.71 -2.90 -9.33
N ALA A 328 -19.26 -2.67 -8.14
CA ALA A 328 -18.79 -3.20 -6.86
C ALA A 328 -19.94 -3.91 -6.14
N GLN A 329 -19.62 -4.98 -5.41
CA GLN A 329 -20.59 -5.55 -4.47
C GLN A 329 -20.44 -4.83 -3.15
N VAL A 330 -21.50 -4.17 -2.69
CA VAL A 330 -21.50 -3.40 -1.45
C VAL A 330 -22.77 -3.71 -0.67
N ASP A 331 -22.61 -4.28 0.52
CA ASP A 331 -23.72 -4.69 1.39
C ASP A 331 -23.39 -4.37 2.85
N TRP A 332 -24.42 -4.18 3.68
CA TRP A 332 -24.25 -4.07 5.12
C TRP A 332 -23.87 -5.44 5.71
N GLN A 333 -22.78 -5.47 6.47
CA GLN A 333 -22.37 -6.64 7.27
C GLN A 333 -22.97 -6.57 8.68
N ASN A 334 -23.11 -5.36 9.21
CA ASN A 334 -23.80 -5.01 10.45
C ASN A 334 -24.14 -3.49 10.40
N PRO A 335 -24.87 -2.94 11.38
CA PRO A 335 -25.39 -1.57 11.29
C PRO A 335 -24.37 -0.42 11.09
N GLU A 336 -23.07 -0.66 11.34
CA GLU A 336 -22.00 0.34 11.21
C GLU A 336 -20.88 -0.10 10.26
N GLN A 337 -21.04 -1.25 9.60
CA GLN A 337 -20.01 -1.85 8.77
C GLN A 337 -20.55 -2.34 7.44
N LEU A 338 -19.93 -1.86 6.37
CA LEU A 338 -20.14 -2.33 5.01
C LEU A 338 -19.11 -3.38 4.63
N ARG A 339 -19.52 -4.31 3.77
CA ARG A 339 -18.68 -5.28 3.07
C ARG A 339 -18.54 -4.81 1.62
N PHE A 340 -17.30 -4.61 1.17
CA PHE A 340 -16.99 -4.24 -0.21
C PHE A 340 -16.26 -5.38 -0.91
N VAL A 341 -16.67 -5.75 -2.12
CA VAL A 341 -15.90 -6.59 -3.04
C VAL A 341 -15.59 -5.79 -4.30
N LEU A 342 -14.31 -5.58 -4.56
CA LEU A 342 -13.79 -4.81 -5.69
C LEU A 342 -12.88 -5.66 -6.57
N THR A 343 -12.96 -5.46 -7.90
CA THR A 343 -12.03 -6.04 -8.87
C THR A 343 -10.98 -5.04 -9.37
N GLU A 344 -11.09 -3.78 -8.94
CA GLU A 344 -10.13 -2.71 -9.21
C GLU A 344 -9.55 -2.13 -7.89
N GLY A 345 -8.54 -1.28 -8.01
CA GLY A 345 -7.83 -0.73 -6.84
C GLY A 345 -7.25 0.65 -7.11
N LYS A 346 -8.11 1.64 -7.42
CA LYS A 346 -7.68 3.04 -7.58
C LYS A 346 -7.19 3.62 -6.24
N LYS A 347 -6.44 4.73 -6.30
CA LYS A 347 -5.87 5.39 -5.11
C LYS A 347 -6.99 5.74 -4.10
N ARG A 348 -6.91 5.16 -2.90
CA ARG A 348 -7.87 5.36 -1.78
C ARG A 348 -9.34 5.13 -2.19
N GLN A 349 -9.59 4.22 -3.13
CA GLN A 349 -10.89 4.08 -3.80
C GLN A 349 -12.08 3.99 -2.83
N ILE A 350 -12.08 3.04 -1.89
CA ILE A 350 -13.20 2.85 -0.95
C ILE A 350 -13.47 4.12 -0.13
N ARG A 351 -12.41 4.76 0.38
CA ARG A 351 -12.55 5.98 1.20
C ARG A 351 -13.18 7.11 0.40
N ARG A 352 -12.71 7.31 -0.83
CA ARG A 352 -13.24 8.33 -1.75
C ARG A 352 -14.67 8.03 -2.22
N MET A 353 -15.00 6.75 -2.41
CA MET A 353 -16.37 6.31 -2.72
C MET A 353 -17.31 6.65 -1.56
N CYS A 354 -16.93 6.30 -0.32
CA CYS A 354 -17.70 6.61 0.87
C CYS A 354 -17.89 8.12 1.06
N GLU A 355 -16.84 8.92 0.88
CA GLU A 355 -16.89 10.38 1.02
C GLU A 355 -17.91 11.02 0.07
N GLN A 356 -18.02 10.55 -1.19
CA GLN A 356 -18.99 11.07 -2.16
C GLN A 356 -20.45 10.83 -1.77
N VAL A 357 -20.70 9.86 -0.89
CA VAL A 357 -22.04 9.54 -0.39
C VAL A 357 -22.22 9.93 1.08
N GLY A 358 -21.37 10.81 1.62
CA GLY A 358 -21.48 11.28 3.00
C GLY A 358 -21.11 10.25 4.07
N LEU A 359 -20.47 9.14 3.69
CA LEU A 359 -19.89 8.19 4.64
C LEU A 359 -18.41 8.50 4.89
N HIS A 360 -18.00 8.39 6.15
CA HIS A 360 -16.60 8.52 6.54
C HIS A 360 -16.07 7.21 7.10
N VAL A 361 -15.01 6.71 6.48
CA VAL A 361 -14.39 5.43 6.85
C VAL A 361 -13.52 5.61 8.10
N VAL A 362 -13.95 5.02 9.20
CA VAL A 362 -13.18 4.99 10.48
C VAL A 362 -12.33 3.74 10.61
N GLY A 363 -12.65 2.67 9.89
CA GLY A 363 -11.87 1.44 9.87
C GLY A 363 -11.94 0.76 8.51
N LEU A 364 -10.79 0.39 7.95
CA LEU A 364 -10.71 -0.33 6.68
C LEU A 364 -9.84 -1.59 6.87
N LYS A 365 -10.44 -2.76 6.68
CA LYS A 365 -9.76 -4.05 6.81
C LYS A 365 -9.94 -4.90 5.56
N ARG A 366 -8.86 -5.20 4.84
CA ARG A 366 -8.91 -6.19 3.75
C ARG A 366 -8.88 -7.60 4.32
N ILE A 367 -9.90 -8.40 4.05
CA ILE A 367 -10.06 -9.75 4.61
C ILE A 367 -9.83 -10.87 3.60
N ARG A 368 -9.86 -10.58 2.30
CA ARG A 368 -9.65 -11.58 1.24
C ARG A 368 -9.03 -10.95 -0.01
N ILE A 369 -8.20 -11.71 -0.71
CA ILE A 369 -7.72 -11.43 -2.06
C ILE A 369 -7.91 -12.72 -2.85
N GLY A 370 -8.81 -12.70 -3.84
CA GLY A 370 -9.12 -13.88 -4.63
C GLY A 370 -9.69 -14.98 -3.74
N GLN A 371 -9.09 -16.17 -3.75
CA GLN A 371 -9.48 -17.27 -2.85
C GLN A 371 -8.73 -17.27 -1.50
N VAL A 372 -7.73 -16.39 -1.34
CA VAL A 372 -6.90 -16.32 -0.12
C VAL A 372 -7.58 -15.42 0.91
N VAL A 373 -7.95 -16.01 2.04
CA VAL A 373 -8.57 -15.32 3.18
C VAL A 373 -7.55 -15.01 4.27
N LEU A 374 -7.76 -13.89 4.97
CA LEU A 374 -6.97 -13.49 6.14
C LEU A 374 -7.10 -14.51 7.28
N GLY A 375 -8.31 -15.05 7.47
CA GLY A 375 -8.62 -16.04 8.49
C GLY A 375 -8.21 -15.60 9.90
N ASN A 376 -7.58 -16.50 10.64
CA ASN A 376 -7.14 -16.29 12.02
C ASN A 376 -5.74 -15.67 12.15
N LEU A 377 -5.13 -15.23 11.04
CA LEU A 377 -3.79 -14.62 11.07
C LEU A 377 -3.79 -13.37 11.98
N PRO A 378 -3.03 -13.35 13.09
CA PRO A 378 -3.04 -12.22 14.01
C PRO A 378 -2.41 -10.96 13.41
N VAL A 379 -2.86 -9.79 13.85
CA VAL A 379 -2.31 -8.49 13.45
C VAL A 379 -0.80 -8.45 13.71
N GLY A 380 -0.03 -7.97 12.74
CA GLY A 380 1.43 -7.88 12.80
C GLY A 380 2.15 -9.21 12.58
N GLN A 381 1.43 -10.32 12.44
CA GLN A 381 2.01 -11.62 12.15
C GLN A 381 1.85 -12.01 10.68
N TRP A 382 2.73 -12.90 10.24
CA TRP A 382 2.78 -13.36 8.86
C TRP A 382 2.89 -14.88 8.77
N ARG A 383 2.53 -15.42 7.61
CA ARG A 383 2.77 -16.82 7.25
C ARG A 383 3.09 -16.94 5.76
N PHE A 384 3.63 -18.07 5.35
CA PHE A 384 3.71 -18.37 3.93
C PHE A 384 2.32 -18.59 3.32
N LEU A 385 2.22 -18.37 2.01
CA LEU A 385 1.11 -18.89 1.23
C LEU A 385 1.12 -20.42 1.32
N GLY A 386 -0.03 -21.01 1.68
CA GLY A 386 -0.16 -22.45 1.84
C GLY A 386 -0.17 -23.19 0.49
N ALA A 387 0.17 -24.48 0.52
CA ALA A 387 0.27 -25.33 -0.68
C ALA A 387 -0.97 -25.34 -1.59
N ASN A 388 -2.14 -25.32 -0.94
CA ASN A 388 -3.44 -25.43 -1.60
C ASN A 388 -4.11 -24.06 -1.79
N GLU A 389 -3.43 -22.97 -1.44
CA GLU A 389 -3.96 -21.63 -1.59
C GLU A 389 -3.53 -21.05 -2.93
N ARG A 390 -4.50 -20.47 -3.64
CA ARG A 390 -4.31 -19.78 -4.90
C ARG A 390 -5.10 -18.48 -4.85
N PHE A 391 -4.67 -17.48 -5.62
CA PHE A 391 -5.38 -16.21 -5.72
C PHE A 391 -6.50 -16.33 -6.74
#